data_AF-A0A9R1QKE3-F1
#
_entry.id   AF-A0A9R1QKE3-F1
#
_cell.length_a   1.000
_cell.length_b   1.000
_cell.length_c   1.000
_cell.angle_alpha   90.00
_cell.angle_beta   90.00
_cell.angle_gamma   90.00
#
_symmetry.space_group_name_H-M   'P 1'
#
loop_
_entity.id
_entity.type
_entity.pdbx_description
1 polymer ?
#
loop_
_entity_poly.entity_id
_entity_poly.type
_entity_poly.pdbx_seq_one_letter_code
_entity_poly.pdbx_strand_id
1 'polypeptide(L)'
;MDAFLACPDHSPAAGRSLTPARGAPASSPALISAVQDLYEFICSGPLVERIGYTQERIAESIDRWLWCGSQVSRLFRIDELRLTDAEKSRIYHFYIPVFLWCEDQVADHRSKYNDGDEIPPLVIGVSAPQGSGKTTLVFALDYLFRVSGRNSATLSIDDFYLTAAEQGKLRETHAGNALLEFRGNAGSHDLQFSIDTLESLIKLTKEGTKMKLPRYDKSAFGGRGDRADPSTWPEVEGPTEVVLFEGWMLGFKPLPNEVVTAVDPQLEVVNKNLEAYYDAWDRFIESWIVIKIKEPNCVFQWRLQAEVAMRADGKAGMSDEEVMDFVSRYLPAYHAYLPTLYKEGPNGAKKDHLLVIDIDEERTPISGS
;
A
#
# COMPACT_ATOMS: atom_id res chain seq x y z
N MET A 1 51.28 6.15 36.86
CA MET A 1 51.87 7.47 36.65
C MET A 1 50.75 8.50 36.66
N ASP A 2 50.28 9.06 37.75
CA ASP A 2 50.30 8.84 39.21
C ASP A 2 49.32 9.93 39.69
N ALA A 3 48.17 9.59 40.28
CA ALA A 3 47.96 9.23 41.68
C ALA A 3 47.89 10.44 42.66
N PHE A 4 47.04 10.26 43.68
CA PHE A 4 46.90 10.94 44.98
C PHE A 4 45.82 12.04 45.10
N LEU A 5 44.66 11.78 45.74
CA LEU A 5 44.35 11.61 47.20
C LEU A 5 44.24 12.98 47.91
N ALA A 6 43.33 13.29 48.85
CA ALA A 6 42.30 12.58 49.62
C ALA A 6 41.38 13.62 50.33
N CYS A 7 40.27 13.14 50.90
CA CYS A 7 39.38 13.84 51.87
C CYS A 7 40.10 14.27 53.17
N PRO A 8 39.42 15.07 54.02
CA PRO A 8 38.87 14.47 55.24
C PRO A 8 37.46 14.94 55.67
N ASP A 9 36.82 14.08 56.47
CA ASP A 9 35.51 14.17 57.12
C ASP A 9 35.37 15.25 58.21
N HIS A 10 34.15 15.80 58.38
CA HIS A 10 33.36 15.68 59.63
C HIS A 10 31.94 16.31 59.49
N SER A 11 30.92 15.51 59.78
CA SER A 11 29.50 15.88 60.05
C SER A 11 29.32 16.39 61.51
N PRO A 12 28.12 16.77 62.04
CA PRO A 12 26.74 16.73 61.48
C PRO A 12 25.84 17.97 61.79
N ALA A 13 24.75 18.16 61.03
CA ALA A 13 23.51 18.73 61.59
C ALA A 13 22.28 18.42 60.72
N ALA A 14 21.17 18.17 61.42
CA ALA A 14 19.91 17.63 60.95
C ALA A 14 19.16 18.47 59.90
N GLY A 15 18.48 17.78 58.98
CA GLY A 15 17.43 18.32 58.14
C GLY A 15 16.64 17.20 57.47
N ARG A 16 15.58 16.71 58.11
CA ARG A 16 14.59 15.84 57.47
C ARG A 16 13.93 16.62 56.32
N SER A 17 14.30 16.30 55.08
CA SER A 17 13.50 16.63 53.90
C SER A 17 12.85 15.35 53.41
N LEU A 18 11.54 15.24 53.65
CA LEU A 18 10.67 14.25 53.02
C LEU A 18 10.61 14.61 51.53
N THR A 19 11.27 13.84 50.69
CA THR A 19 11.01 13.84 49.25
C THR A 19 9.60 13.31 49.02
N PRO A 20 8.70 14.06 48.37
CA PRO A 20 7.44 13.48 47.95
C PRO A 20 7.74 12.49 46.82
N ALA A 21 7.18 11.30 46.93
CA ALA A 21 7.11 10.35 45.83
C ALA A 21 6.55 11.08 44.60
N ARG A 22 7.28 11.05 43.49
CA ARG A 22 6.78 11.47 42.19
C ARG A 22 5.63 10.53 41.82
N GLY A 23 4.40 10.92 42.17
CA GLY A 23 3.21 10.34 41.57
C GLY A 23 3.23 10.62 40.07
N ALA A 24 2.80 9.63 39.28
CA ALA A 24 2.53 9.83 37.87
C ALA A 24 1.60 11.04 37.68
N PRO A 25 1.82 11.91 36.68
CA PRO A 25 0.94 13.05 36.46
C PRO A 25 -0.48 12.54 36.21
N ALA A 26 -1.44 13.00 37.02
CA ALA A 26 -2.84 12.70 36.81
C ALA A 26 -3.28 13.30 35.46
N SER A 27 -3.72 12.44 34.54
CA SER A 27 -4.30 12.87 33.27
C SER A 27 -5.58 13.68 33.52
N SER A 28 -5.71 14.83 32.85
CA SER A 28 -6.90 15.68 32.96
C SER A 28 -8.17 14.94 32.52
N PRO A 29 -9.33 15.15 33.18
CA PRO A 29 -10.61 14.56 32.76
C PRO A 29 -10.96 14.80 31.28
N ALA A 30 -10.58 15.95 30.72
CA ALA A 30 -10.80 16.27 29.31
C ALA A 30 -9.96 15.40 28.36
N LEU A 31 -8.73 15.06 28.77
CA LEU A 31 -7.86 14.17 28.00
C LEU A 31 -8.41 12.73 28.03
N ILE A 32 -8.89 12.30 29.20
CA ILE A 32 -9.53 10.98 29.36
C ILE A 32 -10.77 10.89 28.46
N SER A 33 -11.63 11.92 28.45
CA SER A 33 -12.81 11.97 27.59
C SER A 33 -12.44 11.91 26.11
N ALA A 34 -11.45 12.69 25.66
CA ALA A 34 -11.05 12.70 24.25
C ALA A 34 -10.47 11.36 23.78
N VAL A 35 -9.70 10.67 24.64
CA VAL A 35 -9.19 9.32 24.35
C VAL A 35 -10.33 8.31 24.31
N GLN A 36 -11.29 8.41 25.22
CA GLN A 36 -12.48 7.54 25.23
C GLN A 36 -13.32 7.72 23.95
N ASP A 37 -13.60 8.97 23.55
CA ASP A 37 -14.35 9.27 22.33
C ASP A 37 -13.64 8.72 21.08
N LEU A 38 -12.31 8.84 21.02
CA LEU A 38 -11.51 8.29 19.94
C LEU A 38 -11.47 6.75 19.97
N TYR A 39 -11.40 6.14 21.14
CA TYR A 39 -11.48 4.68 21.29
C TYR A 39 -12.82 4.14 20.78
N GLU A 40 -13.93 4.76 21.17
CA GLU A 40 -15.27 4.39 20.68
C GLU A 40 -15.37 4.58 19.17
N PHE A 41 -14.81 5.68 18.65
CA PHE A 41 -14.69 5.90 17.21
C PHE A 41 -13.91 4.76 16.53
N ILE A 42 -12.71 4.43 16.99
CA ILE A 42 -11.89 3.33 16.44
C ILE A 42 -12.67 2.02 16.43
N CYS A 43 -13.31 1.67 17.56
CA CYS A 43 -14.09 0.45 17.70
C CYS A 43 -15.30 0.38 16.75
N SER A 44 -15.83 1.52 16.31
CA SER A 44 -16.92 1.57 15.31
C SER A 44 -16.47 1.37 13.86
N GLY A 45 -15.15 1.25 13.63
CA GLY A 45 -14.59 1.17 12.28
C GLY A 45 -14.98 -0.12 11.54
N PRO A 46 -15.31 -0.04 10.24
CA PRO A 46 -15.79 -1.17 9.44
C PRO A 46 -14.74 -2.27 9.21
N LEU A 47 -13.46 -1.99 9.46
CA LEU A 47 -12.37 -2.94 9.29
C LEU A 47 -12.01 -3.69 10.57
N VAL A 48 -12.48 -3.28 11.75
CA VAL A 48 -12.09 -3.86 13.04
C VAL A 48 -12.30 -5.38 13.07
N GLU A 49 -13.52 -5.83 12.76
CA GLU A 49 -13.82 -7.27 12.72
C GLU A 49 -13.08 -7.98 11.58
N ARG A 50 -12.89 -7.31 10.44
CA ARG A 50 -12.23 -7.88 9.25
C ARG A 50 -10.76 -8.19 9.48
N ILE A 51 -10.09 -7.37 10.29
CA ILE A 51 -8.70 -7.62 10.68
C ILE A 51 -8.60 -8.56 11.89
N GLY A 52 -9.72 -9.09 12.39
CA GLY A 52 -9.76 -9.99 13.55
C GLY A 52 -9.50 -9.29 14.89
N TYR A 53 -9.79 -8.00 15.00
CA TYR A 53 -9.64 -7.24 16.24
C TYR A 53 -10.96 -7.20 17.01
N THR A 54 -10.88 -7.31 18.33
CA THR A 54 -11.99 -7.06 19.25
C THR A 54 -11.81 -5.72 19.95
N GLN A 55 -12.85 -5.24 20.63
CA GLN A 55 -12.76 -4.03 21.44
C GLN A 55 -11.68 -4.15 22.52
N GLU A 56 -11.58 -5.32 23.16
CA GLU A 56 -10.56 -5.62 24.17
C GLU A 56 -9.15 -5.54 23.57
N ARG A 57 -8.93 -6.15 22.40
CA ARG A 57 -7.63 -6.08 21.71
C ARG A 57 -7.25 -4.65 21.33
N ILE A 58 -8.23 -3.83 20.94
CA ILE A 58 -8.01 -2.40 20.67
C ILE A 58 -7.64 -1.67 21.97
N ALA A 59 -8.36 -1.93 23.06
CA ALA A 59 -8.08 -1.29 24.36
C ALA A 59 -6.68 -1.63 24.87
N GLU A 60 -6.26 -2.90 24.75
CA GLU A 60 -4.92 -3.37 25.13
C GLU A 60 -3.81 -2.77 24.26
N SER A 61 -4.13 -2.33 23.04
CA SER A 61 -3.18 -1.77 22.07
C SER A 61 -3.43 -0.30 21.74
N ILE A 62 -4.23 0.43 22.53
CA ILE A 62 -4.68 1.79 22.19
C ILE A 62 -3.51 2.77 21.99
N ASP A 63 -2.43 2.62 22.76
CA ASP A 63 -1.20 3.41 22.59
C ASP A 63 -0.59 3.24 21.20
N ARG A 64 -0.69 2.03 20.62
CA ARG A 64 -0.22 1.75 19.25
C ARG A 64 -1.10 2.46 18.23
N TRP A 65 -2.41 2.47 18.41
CA TRP A 65 -3.35 3.21 17.55
C TRP A 65 -3.08 4.71 17.59
N LEU A 66 -2.93 5.28 18.78
CA LEU A 66 -2.62 6.71 18.97
C LEU A 66 -1.26 7.07 18.36
N TRP A 67 -0.24 6.23 18.57
CA TRP A 67 1.06 6.43 17.96
C TRP A 67 1.00 6.40 16.43
N CYS A 68 0.30 5.42 15.83
CA CYS A 68 0.12 5.35 14.38
C CYS A 68 -0.63 6.58 13.86
N GLY A 69 -1.68 7.02 14.57
CA GLY A 69 -2.46 8.20 14.22
C GLY A 69 -1.61 9.47 14.17
N SER A 70 -0.72 9.66 15.14
CA SER A 70 0.23 10.77 15.15
C SER A 70 1.24 10.68 14.00
N GLN A 71 1.78 9.48 13.72
CA GLN A 71 2.70 9.25 12.59
C GLN A 71 2.06 9.56 11.24
N VAL A 72 0.83 9.08 11.01
CA VAL A 72 0.07 9.34 9.77
C VAL A 72 -0.29 10.82 9.65
N SER A 73 -0.74 11.45 10.72
CA SER A 73 -1.04 12.90 10.73
C SER A 73 0.20 13.71 10.37
N ARG A 74 1.37 13.36 10.93
CA ARG A 74 2.65 13.98 10.57
C ARG A 74 3.04 13.76 9.11
N LEU A 75 2.89 12.54 8.59
CA LEU A 75 3.21 12.19 7.20
C LEU A 75 2.43 13.08 6.22
N PHE A 76 1.13 13.26 6.47
CA PHE A 76 0.24 14.03 5.60
C PHE A 76 0.09 15.50 6.01
N ARG A 77 0.83 15.95 7.03
CA ARG A 77 0.79 17.33 7.57
C ARG A 77 -0.62 17.77 8.01
N ILE A 78 -1.35 16.85 8.65
CA ILE A 78 -2.68 17.07 9.20
C ILE A 78 -2.55 17.46 10.69
N ASP A 79 -3.36 18.40 11.16
CA ASP A 79 -3.44 18.77 12.58
C ASP A 79 -4.18 17.68 13.38
N GLU A 80 -3.43 16.85 14.10
CA GLU A 80 -3.97 15.72 14.89
C GLU A 80 -4.95 16.16 15.98
N LEU A 81 -4.88 17.42 16.44
CA LEU A 81 -5.76 17.96 17.46
C LEU A 81 -7.11 18.43 16.89
N ARG A 82 -7.22 18.52 15.55
CA ARG A 82 -8.39 19.08 14.84
C ARG A 82 -8.75 18.30 13.58
N LEU A 83 -8.74 16.98 13.69
CA LEU A 83 -9.15 16.10 12.59
C LEU A 83 -10.63 16.29 12.26
N THR A 84 -10.93 16.50 10.98
CA THR A 84 -12.29 16.35 10.43
C THR A 84 -12.72 14.88 10.50
N ASP A 85 -14.02 14.60 10.43
CA ASP A 85 -14.51 13.21 10.48
C ASP A 85 -13.99 12.36 9.30
N ALA A 86 -13.81 12.96 8.12
CA ALA A 86 -13.22 12.31 6.96
C ALA A 86 -11.74 11.96 7.19
N GLU A 87 -10.96 12.85 7.80
CA GLU A 87 -9.56 12.57 8.16
C GLU A 87 -9.48 11.52 9.26
N LYS A 88 -10.33 11.60 10.30
CA LYS A 88 -10.40 10.58 11.35
C LYS A 88 -10.71 9.21 10.76
N SER A 89 -11.72 9.11 9.91
CA SER A 89 -12.09 7.84 9.27
C SER A 89 -10.94 7.31 8.39
N ARG A 90 -10.34 8.15 7.56
CA ARG A 90 -9.19 7.72 6.73
C ARG A 90 -8.00 7.23 7.56
N ILE A 91 -7.71 7.86 8.70
CA ILE A 91 -6.60 7.46 9.56
C ILE A 91 -6.98 6.20 10.36
N TYR A 92 -8.02 6.29 11.17
CA TYR A 92 -8.37 5.31 12.20
C TYR A 92 -9.27 4.17 11.73
N HIS A 93 -10.02 4.35 10.64
CA HIS A 93 -10.86 3.28 10.07
C HIS A 93 -10.26 2.63 8.83
N PHE A 94 -9.25 3.25 8.21
CA PHE A 94 -8.62 2.72 7.01
C PHE A 94 -7.12 2.45 7.17
N TYR A 95 -6.28 3.48 7.27
CA TYR A 95 -4.82 3.29 7.18
C TYR A 95 -4.24 2.49 8.35
N ILE A 96 -4.61 2.83 9.59
CA ILE A 96 -4.13 2.13 10.78
C ILE A 96 -4.59 0.66 10.82
N PRO A 97 -5.89 0.32 10.67
CA PRO A 97 -6.30 -1.08 10.72
C PRO A 97 -5.63 -1.92 9.61
N VAL A 98 -5.46 -1.37 8.41
CA VAL A 98 -4.72 -2.07 7.34
C VAL A 98 -3.25 -2.28 7.71
N PHE A 99 -2.59 -1.26 8.28
CA PHE A 99 -1.21 -1.39 8.75
C PHE A 99 -1.08 -2.47 9.84
N LEU A 100 -1.97 -2.47 10.82
CA LEU A 100 -1.95 -3.45 11.91
C LEU A 100 -2.19 -4.87 11.38
N TRP A 101 -3.10 -5.04 10.42
CA TRP A 101 -3.26 -6.32 9.73
C TRP A 101 -1.96 -6.73 9.02
N CYS A 102 -1.31 -5.83 8.28
CA CYS A 102 -0.02 -6.14 7.64
C CYS A 102 1.07 -6.52 8.65
N GLU A 103 1.15 -5.84 9.80
CA GLU A 103 2.08 -6.19 10.89
C GLU A 103 1.81 -7.61 11.43
N ASP A 104 0.54 -7.97 11.63
CA ASP A 104 0.16 -9.32 12.05
C ASP A 104 0.60 -10.38 11.01
N GLN A 105 0.43 -10.09 9.72
CA GLN A 105 0.87 -10.97 8.63
C GLN A 105 2.40 -11.12 8.60
N VAL A 106 3.14 -10.02 8.80
CA VAL A 106 4.61 -10.05 8.90
C VAL A 106 5.05 -10.86 10.12
N ALA A 107 4.38 -10.69 11.27
CA ALA A 107 4.68 -11.45 12.48
C ALA A 107 4.41 -12.96 12.28
N ASP A 108 3.27 -13.34 11.70
CA ASP A 108 2.96 -14.73 11.37
C ASP A 108 4.00 -15.34 10.40
N HIS A 109 4.36 -14.61 9.34
CA HIS A 109 5.41 -15.03 8.41
C HIS A 109 6.73 -15.31 9.10
N ARG A 110 7.21 -14.36 9.92
CA ARG A 110 8.49 -14.49 10.64
C ARG A 110 8.47 -15.63 11.66
N SER A 111 7.31 -15.92 12.26
CA SER A 111 7.17 -17.01 13.25
C SER A 111 7.44 -18.42 12.67
N LYS A 112 7.44 -18.55 11.34
CA LYS A 112 7.72 -19.82 10.63
C LYS A 112 9.21 -20.13 10.53
N TYR A 113 10.07 -19.20 10.94
CA TYR A 113 11.52 -19.31 10.87
C TYR A 113 12.12 -19.34 12.27
N ASN A 114 13.29 -19.98 12.41
CA ASN A 114 14.01 -20.06 13.67
C ASN A 114 14.97 -18.87 13.84
N ASP A 115 15.41 -18.64 15.07
CA ASP A 115 16.44 -17.65 15.37
C ASP A 115 17.73 -17.92 14.56
N GLY A 116 18.18 -16.92 13.80
CA GLY A 116 19.37 -17.00 12.96
C GLY A 116 19.11 -17.41 11.51
N ASP A 117 17.88 -17.78 11.14
CA ASP A 117 17.51 -18.02 9.74
C ASP A 117 17.58 -16.73 8.92
N GLU A 118 17.98 -16.83 7.65
CA GLU A 118 17.80 -15.75 6.68
C GLU A 118 16.33 -15.73 6.25
N ILE A 119 15.56 -14.82 6.83
CA ILE A 119 14.12 -14.71 6.59
C ILE A 119 13.86 -13.86 5.32
N PRO A 120 13.26 -14.41 4.26
CA PRO A 120 12.85 -13.62 3.11
C PRO A 120 11.73 -12.64 3.52
N PRO A 121 11.62 -11.45 2.92
CA PRO A 121 10.53 -10.53 3.21
C PRO A 121 9.19 -11.18 2.88
N LEU A 122 8.16 -10.82 3.66
CA LEU A 122 6.78 -11.10 3.27
C LEU A 122 6.39 -10.18 2.11
N VAL A 123 5.86 -10.72 1.03
CA VAL A 123 5.31 -9.93 -0.07
C VAL A 123 3.81 -9.77 0.12
N ILE A 124 3.38 -8.52 0.28
CA ILE A 124 1.97 -8.14 0.40
C ILE A 124 1.52 -7.47 -0.91
N GLY A 125 0.58 -8.11 -1.59
CA GLY A 125 -0.04 -7.60 -2.81
C GLY A 125 -1.17 -6.63 -2.51
N VAL A 126 -1.19 -5.46 -3.15
CA VAL A 126 -2.29 -4.49 -3.04
C VAL A 126 -2.97 -4.33 -4.40
N SER A 127 -4.14 -4.95 -4.54
CA SER A 127 -4.98 -4.86 -5.74
C SER A 127 -6.06 -3.80 -5.55
N ALA A 128 -6.07 -2.80 -6.42
CA ALA A 128 -6.99 -1.68 -6.26
C ALA A 128 -7.21 -0.90 -7.58
N PRO A 129 -8.46 -0.61 -7.97
CA PRO A 129 -8.74 0.20 -9.15
C PRO A 129 -8.04 1.56 -9.15
N GLN A 130 -7.78 2.13 -10.32
CA GLN A 130 -7.12 3.44 -10.41
C GLN A 130 -7.95 4.53 -9.71
N GLY A 131 -7.26 5.46 -9.05
CA GLY A 131 -7.90 6.57 -8.35
C GLY A 131 -8.49 6.22 -6.97
N SER A 132 -8.52 4.95 -6.57
CA SER A 132 -9.02 4.48 -5.26
C SER A 132 -8.18 4.92 -4.05
N GLY A 133 -7.01 5.53 -4.26
CA GLY A 133 -6.09 5.92 -3.19
C GLY A 133 -5.01 4.88 -2.86
N LYS A 134 -4.89 3.81 -3.65
CA LYS A 134 -3.89 2.73 -3.45
C LYS A 134 -2.46 3.21 -3.18
N THR A 135 -1.97 4.16 -3.97
CA THR A 135 -0.59 4.68 -3.84
C THR A 135 -0.43 5.47 -2.56
N THR A 136 -1.47 6.18 -2.13
CA THR A 136 -1.48 6.90 -0.84
C THR A 136 -1.49 5.93 0.34
N LEU A 137 -2.27 4.85 0.26
CA LEU A 137 -2.27 3.78 1.26
C LEU A 137 -0.89 3.14 1.36
N VAL A 138 -0.32 2.67 0.24
CA VAL A 138 1.01 2.04 0.21
C VAL A 138 2.09 2.97 0.74
N PHE A 139 2.02 4.27 0.43
CA PHE A 139 2.93 5.28 0.98
C PHE A 139 2.80 5.41 2.51
N ALA A 140 1.57 5.40 3.05
CA ALA A 140 1.35 5.40 4.49
C ALA A 140 1.88 4.12 5.16
N LEU A 141 1.65 2.96 4.55
CA LEU A 141 2.13 1.66 5.05
C LEU A 141 3.65 1.59 5.08
N ASP A 142 4.32 1.94 3.98
CA ASP A 142 5.80 1.99 3.90
C ASP A 142 6.39 2.92 4.97
N TYR A 143 5.80 4.11 5.14
CA TYR A 143 6.22 5.03 6.19
C TYR A 143 6.04 4.41 7.60
N LEU A 144 4.87 3.82 7.88
CA LEU A 144 4.57 3.21 9.18
C LEU A 144 5.47 2.02 9.51
N PHE A 145 5.80 1.17 8.53
CA PHE A 145 6.78 0.11 8.69
C PHE A 145 8.15 0.66 9.09
N ARG A 146 8.65 1.65 8.34
CA ARG A 146 9.97 2.25 8.59
C ARG A 146 10.07 2.92 9.95
N VAL A 147 9.07 3.71 10.34
CA VAL A 147 9.06 4.36 11.66
C VAL A 147 8.78 3.38 12.81
N SER A 148 8.28 2.17 12.50
CA SER A 148 8.20 1.04 13.44
C SER A 148 9.48 0.22 13.53
N GLY A 149 10.53 0.58 12.78
CA GLY A 149 11.80 -0.12 12.77
C GLY A 149 11.87 -1.31 11.82
N ARG A 150 10.93 -1.44 10.87
CA ARG A 150 10.98 -2.47 9.81
C ARG A 150 11.40 -1.90 8.47
N ASN A 151 12.28 -2.61 7.80
CA ASN A 151 12.68 -2.26 6.44
C ASN A 151 11.64 -2.73 5.43
N SER A 152 10.99 -1.78 4.76
CA SER A 152 10.00 -2.03 3.71
C SER A 152 10.48 -1.56 2.33
N ALA A 153 10.11 -2.32 1.31
CA ALA A 153 10.29 -1.98 -0.09
C ALA A 153 8.94 -1.80 -0.79
N THR A 154 8.85 -0.89 -1.75
CA THR A 154 7.63 -0.64 -2.54
C THR A 154 7.89 -0.79 -4.03
N LEU A 155 7.04 -1.57 -4.68
CA LEU A 155 7.04 -1.78 -6.13
C LEU A 155 5.62 -1.59 -6.66
N SER A 156 5.51 -0.91 -7.81
CA SER A 156 4.27 -0.84 -8.57
C SER A 156 4.37 -1.73 -9.80
N ILE A 157 3.27 -2.35 -10.23
CA ILE A 157 3.25 -3.01 -11.54
C ILE A 157 3.59 -2.01 -12.67
N ASP A 158 3.26 -0.73 -12.46
CA ASP A 158 3.55 0.34 -13.42
C ASP A 158 5.06 0.58 -13.59
N ASP A 159 5.90 0.18 -12.63
CA ASP A 159 7.36 0.29 -12.74
C ASP A 159 7.94 -0.70 -13.76
N PHE A 160 7.14 -1.71 -14.14
CA PHE A 160 7.49 -2.78 -15.06
C PHE A 160 6.80 -2.65 -16.42
N TYR A 161 6.26 -1.48 -16.77
CA TYR A 161 5.82 -1.26 -18.15
C TYR A 161 6.98 -1.50 -19.14
N LEU A 162 6.63 -1.97 -20.34
CA LEU A 162 7.55 -2.08 -21.46
C LEU A 162 8.22 -0.73 -21.75
N THR A 163 9.45 -0.76 -22.28
CA THR A 163 10.08 0.47 -22.77
C THR A 163 9.26 1.09 -23.90
N ALA A 164 9.46 2.38 -24.19
CA ALA A 164 8.76 3.07 -25.25
C ALA A 164 8.88 2.36 -26.62
N ALA A 165 10.06 1.78 -26.89
CA ALA A 165 10.32 1.00 -28.10
C ALA A 165 9.54 -0.31 -28.14
N GLU A 166 9.48 -1.05 -27.03
CA GLU A 166 8.75 -2.31 -26.92
C GLU A 166 7.23 -2.10 -26.94
N GLN A 167 6.73 -1.06 -26.27
CA GLN A 167 5.33 -0.65 -26.37
C GLN A 167 4.95 -0.26 -27.81
N GLY A 168 5.89 0.34 -28.56
CA GLY A 168 5.72 0.60 -29.99
C GLY A 168 5.51 -0.68 -30.80
N LYS A 169 6.35 -1.70 -30.57
CA LYS A 169 6.22 -3.02 -31.21
C LYS A 169 4.93 -3.74 -30.83
N LEU A 170 4.51 -3.65 -29.56
CA LEU A 170 3.25 -4.24 -29.09
C LEU A 170 2.06 -3.63 -29.85
N ARG A 171 2.01 -2.30 -29.95
CA ARG A 171 0.99 -1.57 -30.69
C ARG A 171 0.97 -1.95 -32.18
N GLU A 172 2.13 -2.08 -32.82
CA GLU A 172 2.24 -2.47 -34.23
C GLU A 172 1.76 -3.91 -34.46
N THR A 173 2.12 -4.83 -33.56
CA THR A 173 1.74 -6.26 -33.63
C THR A 173 0.24 -6.46 -33.44
N HIS A 174 -0.39 -5.62 -32.62
CA HIS A 174 -1.83 -5.65 -32.33
C HIS A 174 -2.56 -4.41 -32.86
N ALA A 175 -2.18 -3.96 -34.06
CA ALA A 175 -2.80 -2.80 -34.70
C ALA A 175 -4.32 -2.95 -34.77
N GLY A 176 -5.06 -1.95 -34.28
CA GLY A 176 -6.51 -1.97 -34.18
C GLY A 176 -7.06 -2.41 -32.81
N ASN A 177 -6.23 -2.90 -31.90
CA ASN A 177 -6.60 -3.13 -30.51
C ASN A 177 -6.25 -1.90 -29.63
N ALA A 178 -7.25 -1.08 -29.31
CA ALA A 178 -7.09 0.13 -28.52
C ALA A 178 -6.63 -0.13 -27.07
N LEU A 179 -6.89 -1.33 -26.53
CA LEU A 179 -6.50 -1.72 -25.17
C LEU A 179 -4.99 -1.98 -25.03
N LEU A 180 -4.30 -2.25 -26.14
CA LEU A 180 -2.85 -2.51 -26.21
C LEU A 180 -2.06 -1.38 -26.90
N GLU A 181 -2.74 -0.31 -27.31
CA GLU A 181 -2.11 0.83 -27.99
C GLU A 181 -1.09 1.57 -27.10
N PHE A 182 -1.42 1.68 -25.81
CA PHE A 182 -0.63 2.33 -24.78
C PHE A 182 -0.36 1.38 -23.60
N ARG A 183 0.56 1.79 -22.73
CA ARG A 183 0.84 1.11 -21.47
C ARG A 183 -0.43 1.04 -20.61
N GLY A 184 -0.67 -0.09 -19.96
CA GLY A 184 -1.80 -0.28 -19.05
C GLY A 184 -2.18 -1.74 -18.87
N ASN A 185 -2.83 -2.33 -19.88
CA ASN A 185 -3.39 -3.68 -19.82
C ASN A 185 -2.35 -4.80 -19.86
N ALA A 186 -2.80 -6.03 -19.59
CA ALA A 186 -1.98 -7.24 -19.70
C ALA A 186 -1.35 -7.35 -21.11
N GLY A 187 -0.04 -7.59 -21.15
CA GLY A 187 0.80 -7.55 -22.36
C GLY A 187 1.69 -6.32 -22.44
N SER A 188 1.39 -5.24 -21.72
CA SER A 188 2.19 -4.00 -21.74
C SER A 188 3.30 -3.93 -20.69
N HIS A 189 3.66 -5.06 -20.08
CA HIS A 189 4.68 -5.13 -19.03
C HIS A 189 5.85 -6.03 -19.43
N ASP A 190 7.06 -5.68 -19.01
CA ASP A 190 8.26 -6.52 -19.09
C ASP A 190 8.23 -7.54 -17.95
N LEU A 191 7.58 -8.68 -18.21
CA LEU A 191 7.35 -9.70 -17.18
C LEU A 191 8.64 -10.33 -16.69
N GLN A 192 9.61 -10.62 -17.56
CA GLN A 192 10.88 -11.21 -17.15
C GLN A 192 11.65 -10.25 -16.24
N PHE A 193 11.70 -8.95 -16.59
CA PHE A 193 12.33 -7.96 -15.73
C PHE A 193 11.65 -7.86 -14.36
N SER A 194 10.32 -7.98 -14.31
CA SER A 194 9.58 -8.01 -13.04
C SER A 194 9.90 -9.24 -12.18
N ILE A 195 10.01 -10.41 -12.80
CA ILE A 195 10.38 -11.67 -12.13
C ILE A 195 11.78 -11.54 -11.54
N ASP A 196 12.76 -11.14 -12.35
CA ASP A 196 14.15 -11.00 -11.91
C ASP A 196 14.29 -10.00 -10.75
N THR A 197 13.50 -8.92 -10.80
CA THR A 197 13.44 -7.90 -9.74
C THR A 197 12.85 -8.48 -8.44
N LEU A 198 11.69 -9.14 -8.51
CA LEU A 198 11.06 -9.75 -7.34
C LEU A 198 11.94 -10.85 -6.74
N GLU A 199 12.53 -11.72 -7.56
CA GLU A 199 13.44 -12.78 -7.11
C GLU A 199 14.70 -12.24 -6.43
N SER A 200 15.21 -11.09 -6.89
CA SER A 200 16.35 -10.44 -6.25
C SER A 200 15.95 -9.78 -4.93
N LEU A 201 14.78 -9.14 -4.89
CA LEU A 201 14.29 -8.43 -3.72
C LEU A 201 13.96 -9.39 -2.56
N ILE A 202 13.35 -10.56 -2.83
CA ILE A 202 13.07 -11.57 -1.79
C ILE A 202 14.34 -12.23 -1.24
N LYS A 203 15.48 -12.06 -1.91
CA LYS A 203 16.80 -12.54 -1.46
C LYS A 203 17.58 -11.45 -0.72
N LEU A 204 17.02 -10.25 -0.54
CA LEU A 204 17.68 -9.12 0.13
C LEU A 204 17.59 -9.26 1.67
N THR A 205 18.13 -10.35 2.20
CA THR A 205 18.02 -10.78 3.61
C THR A 205 19.18 -10.34 4.51
N LYS A 206 20.17 -9.61 3.96
CA LYS A 206 21.42 -9.28 4.67
C LYS A 206 21.63 -7.78 4.79
N GLU A 207 22.08 -7.35 5.97
CA GLU A 207 22.51 -5.99 6.24
C GLU A 207 23.65 -5.57 5.29
N GLY A 208 23.67 -4.30 4.88
CA GLY A 208 24.67 -3.76 3.96
C GLY A 208 24.48 -4.16 2.49
N THR A 209 23.57 -5.09 2.18
CA THR A 209 23.27 -5.46 0.78
C THR A 209 22.24 -4.49 0.22
N LYS A 210 22.54 -3.88 -0.93
CA LYS A 210 21.71 -2.83 -1.53
C LYS A 210 21.18 -3.26 -2.88
N MET A 211 19.97 -2.81 -3.20
CA MET A 211 19.32 -3.04 -4.48
C MET A 211 18.60 -1.78 -4.93
N LYS A 212 18.71 -1.46 -6.22
CA LYS A 212 17.90 -0.39 -6.83
C LYS A 212 16.55 -0.95 -7.27
N LEU A 213 15.48 -0.23 -7.01
CA LEU A 213 14.12 -0.60 -7.44
C LEU A 213 13.72 0.17 -8.69
N PRO A 214 13.22 -0.50 -9.74
CA PRO A 214 12.86 0.15 -10.98
C PRO A 214 11.81 1.22 -10.80
N ARG A 215 11.88 2.24 -11.64
CA ARG A 215 10.84 3.27 -11.78
C ARG A 215 10.53 3.48 -13.25
N TYR A 216 9.28 3.83 -13.53
CA TYR A 216 8.83 4.20 -14.87
C TYR A 216 8.53 5.69 -14.94
N ASP A 217 9.14 6.39 -15.91
CA ASP A 217 8.86 7.79 -16.16
C ASP A 217 7.66 7.90 -17.11
N LYS A 218 6.48 8.15 -16.54
CA LYS A 218 5.22 8.33 -17.29
C LYS A 218 5.22 9.60 -18.16
N SER A 219 6.11 10.56 -17.90
CA SER A 219 6.17 11.84 -18.62
C SER A 219 7.07 11.81 -19.86
N ALA A 220 7.99 10.85 -19.94
CA ALA A 220 8.89 10.67 -21.07
C ALA A 220 8.11 10.50 -22.40
N PHE A 221 8.76 10.81 -23.53
CA PHE A 221 8.16 10.72 -24.87
C PHE A 221 6.80 11.42 -25.01
N GLY A 222 6.65 12.59 -24.39
CA GLY A 222 5.41 13.37 -24.44
C GLY A 222 4.25 12.69 -23.71
N GLY A 223 4.49 12.09 -22.54
CA GLY A 223 3.46 11.42 -21.73
C GLY A 223 3.18 9.96 -22.12
N ARG A 224 3.82 9.45 -23.18
CA ARG A 224 3.76 8.03 -23.57
C ARG A 224 4.56 7.14 -22.62
N GLY A 225 5.54 7.75 -21.97
CA GLY A 225 6.38 7.19 -20.91
C GLY A 225 7.45 6.24 -21.42
N ASP A 226 8.45 6.01 -20.58
CA ASP A 226 9.52 5.05 -20.77
C ASP A 226 10.10 4.61 -19.41
N ARG A 227 10.88 3.54 -19.41
CA ARG A 227 11.62 3.13 -18.21
C ARG A 227 12.54 4.27 -17.76
N ALA A 228 12.48 4.64 -16.48
CA ALA A 228 13.32 5.71 -15.96
C ALA A 228 14.79 5.28 -15.94
N ASP A 229 15.69 6.26 -15.99
CA ASP A 229 17.13 6.03 -15.90
C ASP A 229 17.49 5.31 -14.58
N PRO A 230 18.19 4.16 -14.61
CA PRO A 230 18.59 3.42 -13.42
C PRO A 230 19.43 4.22 -12.41
N SER A 231 20.05 5.32 -12.80
CA SER A 231 20.73 6.24 -11.88
C SER A 231 19.77 6.97 -10.94
N THR A 232 18.51 7.13 -11.32
CA THR A 232 17.46 7.82 -10.56
C THR A 232 16.61 6.90 -9.69
N TRP A 233 16.75 5.58 -9.87
CA TRP A 233 16.00 4.58 -9.13
C TRP A 233 16.33 4.65 -7.63
N PRO A 234 15.31 4.58 -6.75
CA PRO A 234 15.56 4.52 -5.31
C PRO A 234 16.29 3.23 -4.95
N GLU A 235 17.12 3.33 -3.92
CA GLU A 235 17.86 2.21 -3.35
C GLU A 235 17.16 1.73 -2.07
N VAL A 236 17.10 0.41 -1.89
CA VAL A 236 16.71 -0.24 -0.65
C VAL A 236 17.88 -1.06 -0.12
N GLU A 237 17.96 -1.20 1.19
CA GLU A 237 19.00 -1.95 1.88
C GLU A 237 18.37 -3.11 2.67
N GLY A 238 19.05 -4.25 2.66
CA GLY A 238 18.67 -5.42 3.44
C GLY A 238 18.96 -5.27 4.94
N PRO A 239 18.41 -6.15 5.79
CA PRO A 239 17.36 -7.12 5.46
C PRO A 239 16.06 -6.40 5.14
N THR A 240 15.42 -6.71 4.00
CA THR A 240 14.04 -6.29 3.74
C THR A 240 13.11 -7.25 4.45
N GLU A 241 12.15 -6.73 5.19
CA GLU A 241 11.19 -7.53 5.96
C GLU A 241 9.82 -7.63 5.30
N VAL A 242 9.45 -6.61 4.51
CA VAL A 242 8.18 -6.56 3.80
C VAL A 242 8.33 -5.89 2.44
N VAL A 243 7.70 -6.48 1.43
CA VAL A 243 7.55 -5.88 0.10
C VAL A 243 6.08 -5.55 -0.11
N LEU A 244 5.77 -4.28 -0.33
CA LEU A 244 4.44 -3.84 -0.77
C LEU A 244 4.44 -3.78 -2.29
N PHE A 245 3.77 -4.75 -2.92
CA PHE A 245 3.66 -4.85 -4.37
C PHE A 245 2.25 -4.47 -4.82
N GLU A 246 2.10 -3.36 -5.54
CA GLU A 246 0.80 -2.76 -5.80
C GLU A 246 0.45 -2.64 -7.29
N GLY A 247 -0.82 -2.83 -7.64
CA GLY A 247 -1.24 -2.76 -9.03
C GLY A 247 -2.74 -2.78 -9.22
N TRP A 248 -3.20 -2.15 -10.31
CA TRP A 248 -4.64 -2.03 -10.59
C TRP A 248 -5.29 -3.31 -11.12
N MET A 249 -4.48 -4.19 -11.72
CA MET A 249 -4.89 -5.48 -12.27
C MET A 249 -4.21 -6.66 -11.55
N LEU A 250 -3.55 -6.41 -10.42
CA LEU A 250 -2.88 -7.46 -9.63
C LEU A 250 -3.93 -8.45 -9.11
N GLY A 251 -3.70 -9.77 -9.22
CA GLY A 251 -4.67 -10.79 -8.86
C GLY A 251 -5.80 -11.04 -9.87
N PHE A 252 -5.84 -10.34 -11.01
CA PHE A 252 -6.80 -10.66 -12.08
C PHE A 252 -6.49 -12.03 -12.68
N LYS A 253 -7.53 -12.78 -13.02
CA LYS A 253 -7.41 -14.13 -13.59
C LYS A 253 -7.95 -14.15 -15.03
N PRO A 254 -7.30 -14.90 -15.95
CA PRO A 254 -7.90 -15.19 -17.23
C PRO A 254 -9.27 -15.86 -17.07
N LEU A 255 -10.21 -15.51 -17.94
CA LEU A 255 -11.57 -16.06 -17.97
C LEU A 255 -11.81 -16.77 -19.32
N PRO A 256 -12.89 -17.58 -19.46
CA PRO A 256 -13.25 -18.13 -20.76
C PRO A 256 -13.42 -17.02 -21.82
N ASN A 257 -12.96 -17.27 -23.05
CA ASN A 257 -12.96 -16.25 -24.10
C ASN A 257 -14.36 -15.71 -24.39
N GLU A 258 -15.41 -16.55 -24.33
CA GLU A 258 -16.80 -16.08 -24.48
C GLU A 258 -17.22 -15.05 -23.42
N VAL A 259 -16.66 -15.10 -22.20
CA VAL A 259 -17.00 -14.16 -21.12
C VAL A 259 -16.36 -12.81 -21.37
N VAL A 260 -15.07 -12.77 -21.71
CA VAL A 260 -14.36 -11.51 -21.94
C VAL A 260 -14.76 -10.85 -23.24
N THR A 261 -14.99 -11.62 -24.31
CA THR A 261 -15.39 -11.06 -25.62
C THR A 261 -16.83 -10.53 -25.62
N ALA A 262 -17.68 -11.03 -24.73
CA ALA A 262 -19.01 -10.45 -24.49
C ALA A 262 -18.94 -9.06 -23.83
N VAL A 263 -17.86 -8.74 -23.09
CA VAL A 263 -17.61 -7.40 -22.54
C VAL A 263 -16.99 -6.49 -23.59
N ASP A 264 -15.88 -6.92 -24.20
CA ASP A 264 -15.23 -6.24 -25.31
C ASP A 264 -14.42 -7.27 -26.13
N PRO A 265 -14.65 -7.43 -27.44
CA PRO A 265 -13.89 -8.36 -28.28
C PRO A 265 -12.37 -8.16 -28.22
N GLN A 266 -11.89 -6.94 -27.97
CA GLN A 266 -10.47 -6.62 -27.87
C GLN A 266 -9.80 -7.24 -26.63
N LEU A 267 -10.58 -7.66 -25.63
CA LEU A 267 -10.07 -8.32 -24.44
C LEU A 267 -9.54 -9.73 -24.72
N GLU A 268 -9.84 -10.37 -25.85
CA GLU A 268 -9.35 -11.73 -26.12
C GLU A 268 -7.82 -11.82 -26.03
N VAL A 269 -7.11 -10.86 -26.61
CA VAL A 269 -5.64 -10.80 -26.57
C VAL A 269 -5.15 -10.43 -25.16
N VAL A 270 -5.81 -9.47 -24.49
CA VAL A 270 -5.47 -9.07 -23.12
C VAL A 270 -5.63 -10.24 -22.15
N ASN A 271 -6.73 -10.99 -22.27
CA ASN A 271 -7.05 -12.18 -21.50
C ASN A 271 -6.01 -13.29 -21.71
N LYS A 272 -5.58 -13.50 -22.96
CA LYS A 272 -4.50 -14.44 -23.28
C LYS A 272 -3.17 -14.03 -22.64
N ASN A 273 -2.81 -12.74 -22.73
CA ASN A 273 -1.60 -12.22 -22.11
C ASN A 273 -1.61 -12.38 -20.59
N LEU A 274 -2.78 -12.23 -19.95
CA LEU A 274 -2.98 -12.33 -18.52
C LEU A 274 -2.60 -13.71 -17.94
N GLU A 275 -2.60 -14.78 -18.75
CA GLU A 275 -2.19 -16.12 -18.29
C GLU A 275 -0.78 -16.15 -17.70
N ALA A 276 0.15 -15.36 -18.25
CA ALA A 276 1.54 -15.31 -17.78
C ALA A 276 1.73 -14.51 -16.48
N TYR A 277 0.73 -13.73 -16.06
CA TYR A 277 0.86 -12.80 -14.94
C TYR A 277 0.84 -13.50 -13.58
N TYR A 278 0.25 -14.70 -13.50
CA TYR A 278 0.32 -15.50 -12.28
C TYR A 278 1.77 -15.88 -11.93
N ASP A 279 2.50 -16.44 -12.90
CA ASP A 279 3.89 -16.83 -12.72
C ASP A 279 4.82 -15.61 -12.61
N ALA A 280 4.42 -14.46 -13.17
CA ALA A 280 5.21 -13.24 -13.04
C ALA A 280 5.06 -12.60 -11.65
N TRP A 281 3.85 -12.56 -11.10
CA TRP A 281 3.50 -11.70 -9.96
C TRP A 281 2.83 -12.47 -8.82
N ASP A 282 1.66 -13.05 -9.04
CA ASP A 282 0.82 -13.61 -7.97
C ASP A 282 1.53 -14.73 -7.20
N ARG A 283 2.40 -15.51 -7.84
CA ARG A 283 3.17 -16.58 -7.17
C ARG A 283 4.13 -16.08 -6.07
N PHE A 284 4.50 -14.80 -6.13
CA PHE A 284 5.36 -14.16 -5.14
C PHE A 284 4.58 -13.56 -3.98
N ILE A 285 3.25 -13.49 -4.05
CA ILE A 285 2.45 -12.76 -3.06
C ILE A 285 1.84 -13.74 -2.07
N GLU A 286 2.21 -13.60 -0.80
CA GLU A 286 1.70 -14.46 0.26
C GLU A 286 0.44 -13.89 0.93
N SER A 287 0.35 -12.56 1.04
CA SER A 287 -0.78 -11.86 1.65
C SER A 287 -1.35 -10.79 0.73
N TRP A 288 -2.66 -10.61 0.74
CA TRP A 288 -3.39 -9.82 -0.24
C TRP A 288 -4.29 -8.78 0.43
N ILE A 289 -4.22 -7.55 -0.06
CA ILE A 289 -5.20 -6.49 0.17
C ILE A 289 -5.93 -6.24 -1.14
N VAL A 290 -7.26 -6.34 -1.11
CA VAL A 290 -8.11 -6.04 -2.27
C VAL A 290 -9.04 -4.89 -1.91
N ILE A 291 -8.83 -3.73 -2.56
CA ILE A 291 -9.74 -2.58 -2.44
C ILE A 291 -10.87 -2.77 -3.45
N LYS A 292 -12.07 -2.99 -2.92
CA LYS A 292 -13.29 -3.25 -3.67
C LYS A 292 -14.12 -1.98 -3.77
N ILE A 293 -14.49 -1.65 -5.01
CA ILE A 293 -15.41 -0.56 -5.35
C ILE A 293 -16.75 -1.14 -5.81
N LYS A 294 -17.85 -0.41 -5.55
CA LYS A 294 -19.18 -0.85 -5.97
C LYS A 294 -19.34 -0.84 -7.49
N GLU A 295 -19.01 0.28 -8.12
CA GLU A 295 -19.20 0.51 -9.55
C GLU A 295 -17.91 1.06 -10.18
N PRO A 296 -17.36 0.45 -11.25
CA PRO A 296 -16.16 0.94 -11.91
C PRO A 296 -16.23 2.38 -12.42
N ASN A 297 -17.43 2.93 -12.60
CA ASN A 297 -17.64 4.31 -13.06
C ASN A 297 -17.04 5.37 -12.12
N CYS A 298 -16.85 5.08 -10.83
CA CYS A 298 -16.18 6.01 -9.92
C CYS A 298 -14.73 6.29 -10.33
N VAL A 299 -14.07 5.37 -11.06
CA VAL A 299 -12.70 5.56 -11.59
C VAL A 299 -12.63 6.76 -12.53
N PHE A 300 -13.67 6.98 -13.34
CA PHE A 300 -13.74 8.16 -14.21
C PHE A 300 -13.78 9.45 -13.40
N GLN A 301 -14.68 9.52 -12.41
CA GLN A 301 -14.81 10.70 -11.55
C GLN A 301 -13.53 10.97 -10.76
N TRP A 302 -12.90 9.94 -10.22
CA TRP A 302 -11.63 10.06 -9.50
C TRP A 302 -10.50 10.54 -10.39
N ARG A 303 -10.45 10.07 -11.65
CA ARG A 303 -9.44 10.55 -12.59
C ARG A 303 -9.69 12.00 -12.95
N LEU A 304 -10.93 12.38 -13.21
CA LEU A 304 -11.31 13.76 -13.49
C LEU A 304 -10.91 14.70 -12.35
N GLN A 305 -11.19 14.32 -11.09
CA GLN A 305 -10.77 15.07 -9.89
C GLN A 305 -9.26 15.27 -9.84
N ALA A 306 -8.47 14.23 -10.13
CA ALA A 306 -7.01 14.32 -10.14
C ALA A 306 -6.49 15.29 -11.22
N GLU A 307 -7.05 15.24 -12.44
CA GLU A 307 -6.66 16.17 -13.50
C GLU A 307 -7.10 17.61 -13.22
N VAL A 308 -8.26 17.82 -12.59
CA VAL A 308 -8.69 19.16 -12.13
C VAL A 308 -7.71 19.70 -11.09
N ALA A 309 -7.30 18.89 -10.11
CA ALA A 309 -6.33 19.30 -9.10
C ALA A 309 -4.95 19.63 -9.73
N MET A 310 -4.47 18.81 -10.67
CA MET A 310 -3.23 19.09 -11.40
C MET A 310 -3.28 20.39 -12.20
N ARG A 311 -4.41 20.67 -12.87
CA ARG A 311 -4.64 21.93 -13.61
C ARG A 311 -4.67 23.12 -12.66
N ALA A 312 -5.30 22.99 -11.49
CA ALA A 312 -5.32 24.04 -10.46
C ALA A 312 -3.92 24.35 -9.90
N ASP A 313 -3.04 23.36 -9.83
CA ASP A 313 -1.62 23.50 -9.47
C ASP A 313 -0.74 24.07 -10.61
N GLY A 314 -1.34 24.47 -11.74
CA GLY A 314 -0.63 25.05 -12.88
C GLY A 314 0.17 24.04 -13.71
N LYS A 315 -0.08 22.74 -13.52
CA LYS A 315 0.53 21.67 -14.34
C LYS A 315 -0.32 21.41 -15.57
N ALA A 316 0.32 20.89 -16.62
CA ALA A 316 -0.41 20.33 -17.75
C ALA A 316 -1.28 19.16 -17.27
N GLY A 317 -2.53 19.12 -17.72
CA GLY A 317 -3.48 18.06 -17.40
C GLY A 317 -4.36 17.74 -18.61
N MET A 318 -4.95 16.56 -18.61
CA MET A 318 -5.84 16.11 -19.68
C MET A 318 -7.15 16.91 -19.67
N SER A 319 -7.70 17.13 -20.87
CA SER A 319 -9.09 17.52 -21.06
C SER A 319 -10.04 16.41 -20.62
N ASP A 320 -11.32 16.75 -20.41
CA ASP A 320 -12.32 15.79 -19.96
C ASP A 320 -12.54 14.67 -21.02
N GLU A 321 -12.39 14.97 -22.30
CA GLU A 321 -12.42 14.00 -23.41
C GLU A 321 -11.22 13.04 -23.37
N GLU A 322 -10.01 13.57 -23.13
CA GLU A 322 -8.80 12.76 -22.98
C GLU A 322 -8.85 11.88 -21.71
N VAL A 323 -9.45 12.38 -20.62
CA VAL A 323 -9.72 11.57 -19.42
C VAL A 323 -10.67 10.43 -19.75
N MET A 324 -11.72 10.69 -20.52
CA MET A 324 -12.69 9.67 -20.92
C MET A 324 -12.03 8.61 -21.80
N ASP A 325 -11.23 9.01 -22.79
CA ASP A 325 -10.45 8.07 -23.62
C ASP A 325 -9.50 7.25 -22.77
N PHE A 326 -8.74 7.88 -21.87
CA PHE A 326 -7.83 7.20 -20.96
C PHE A 326 -8.54 6.14 -20.13
N VAL A 327 -9.64 6.50 -19.45
CA VAL A 327 -10.38 5.60 -18.56
C VAL A 327 -11.08 4.49 -19.33
N SER A 328 -11.57 4.77 -20.54
CA SER A 328 -12.25 3.79 -21.40
C SER A 328 -11.38 2.57 -21.71
N ARG A 329 -10.04 2.71 -21.68
CA ARG A 329 -9.08 1.63 -21.94
C ARG A 329 -8.93 0.64 -20.77
N TYR A 330 -9.45 0.99 -19.58
CA TYR A 330 -9.38 0.14 -18.39
C TYR A 330 -10.75 -0.42 -17.98
N LEU A 331 -11.84 0.28 -18.31
CA LEU A 331 -13.21 -0.15 -17.97
C LEU A 331 -13.55 -1.56 -18.46
N PRO A 332 -13.20 -1.98 -19.71
CA PRO A 332 -13.46 -3.36 -20.15
C PRO A 332 -12.82 -4.40 -19.24
N ALA A 333 -11.56 -4.18 -18.83
CA ALA A 333 -10.86 -5.05 -17.91
C ALA A 333 -11.56 -5.08 -16.53
N TYR A 334 -12.01 -3.93 -16.02
CA TYR A 334 -12.76 -3.90 -14.77
C TYR A 334 -14.08 -4.68 -14.83
N HIS A 335 -14.86 -4.47 -15.89
CA HIS A 335 -16.13 -5.19 -16.06
C HIS A 335 -15.93 -6.69 -16.23
N ALA A 336 -14.85 -7.13 -16.88
CA ALA A 336 -14.53 -8.53 -17.06
C ALA A 336 -13.99 -9.20 -15.78
N TYR A 337 -12.99 -8.60 -15.12
CA TYR A 337 -12.16 -9.32 -14.16
C TYR A 337 -12.48 -9.01 -12.68
N LEU A 338 -12.99 -7.81 -12.35
CA LEU A 338 -13.31 -7.47 -10.95
C LEU A 338 -14.38 -8.37 -10.34
N PRO A 339 -15.46 -8.78 -11.03
CA PRO A 339 -16.47 -9.65 -10.43
C PRO A 339 -15.87 -10.95 -9.90
N THR A 340 -14.97 -11.57 -10.68
CA THR A 340 -14.27 -12.80 -10.27
C THR A 340 -13.28 -12.52 -9.14
N LEU A 341 -12.47 -11.46 -9.24
CA LEU A 341 -11.53 -11.08 -8.18
C LEU A 341 -12.25 -10.85 -6.83
N TYR A 342 -13.38 -10.14 -6.84
CA TYR A 342 -14.11 -9.83 -5.62
C TYR A 342 -14.85 -11.03 -5.03
N LYS A 343 -15.28 -11.97 -5.88
CA LYS A 343 -15.99 -13.17 -5.43
C LYS A 343 -15.04 -14.26 -4.94
N GLU A 344 -13.93 -14.46 -5.64
CA GLU A 344 -13.05 -15.62 -5.46
C GLU A 344 -11.69 -15.26 -4.87
N GLY A 345 -11.30 -13.98 -4.89
CA GLY A 345 -9.97 -13.52 -4.53
C GLY A 345 -8.91 -13.81 -5.61
N PRO A 346 -7.67 -13.34 -5.41
CA PRO A 346 -6.52 -13.63 -6.26
C PRO A 346 -6.22 -15.14 -6.33
N ASN A 347 -5.42 -15.58 -7.31
CA ASN A 347 -5.11 -16.99 -7.45
C ASN A 347 -4.18 -17.46 -6.32
N GLY A 348 -4.51 -18.58 -5.67
CA GLY A 348 -3.71 -19.11 -4.55
C GLY A 348 -3.84 -18.34 -3.23
N ALA A 349 -4.65 -17.28 -3.17
CA ALA A 349 -4.87 -16.53 -1.94
C ALA A 349 -5.50 -17.40 -0.85
N LYS A 350 -4.94 -17.36 0.36
CA LYS A 350 -5.50 -18.03 1.55
C LYS A 350 -6.44 -17.08 2.26
N LYS A 351 -7.55 -17.60 2.79
CA LYS A 351 -8.58 -16.80 3.46
C LYS A 351 -8.01 -15.93 4.59
N ASP A 352 -7.13 -16.50 5.42
CA ASP A 352 -6.53 -15.80 6.57
C ASP A 352 -5.41 -14.81 6.17
N HIS A 353 -5.05 -14.80 4.88
CA HIS A 353 -4.06 -13.90 4.28
C HIS A 353 -4.71 -12.98 3.23
N LEU A 354 -6.03 -12.80 3.25
CA LEU A 354 -6.76 -11.94 2.31
C LEU A 354 -7.63 -10.93 3.07
N LEU A 355 -7.30 -9.64 2.96
CA LEU A 355 -8.09 -8.54 3.45
C LEU A 355 -8.81 -7.85 2.29
N VAL A 356 -10.13 -8.00 2.23
CA VAL A 356 -10.99 -7.26 1.27
C VAL A 356 -11.57 -6.04 1.95
N ILE A 357 -11.46 -4.88 1.31
CA ILE A 357 -11.87 -3.58 1.84
C ILE A 357 -12.85 -2.94 0.85
N ASP A 358 -14.11 -2.86 1.22
CA ASP A 358 -15.11 -2.14 0.45
C ASP A 358 -14.96 -0.63 0.72
N ILE A 359 -14.89 0.18 -0.34
CA ILE A 359 -14.87 1.64 -0.23
C ILE A 359 -16.03 2.30 -0.99
N ASP A 360 -16.45 3.47 -0.54
CA ASP A 360 -17.39 4.34 -1.23
C ASP A 360 -16.71 5.28 -2.24
N GLU A 361 -17.49 6.19 -2.84
CA GLU A 361 -17.01 7.16 -3.85
C GLU A 361 -16.08 8.22 -3.25
N GLU A 362 -16.16 8.44 -1.93
CA GLU A 362 -15.29 9.29 -1.14
C GLU A 362 -13.98 8.60 -0.73
N ARG A 363 -13.82 7.32 -1.08
CA ARG A 363 -12.69 6.45 -0.72
C ARG A 363 -12.63 6.16 0.78
N THR A 364 -13.79 6.16 1.42
CA THR A 364 -13.96 5.81 2.83
C THR A 364 -14.28 4.32 2.93
N PRO A 365 -13.65 3.57 3.84
CA PRO A 365 -14.02 2.17 4.04
C PRO A 365 -15.46 2.11 4.57
N ILE A 366 -16.20 1.12 4.09
CA ILE A 366 -17.58 0.85 4.50
C ILE A 366 -17.72 -0.59 4.97
N SER A 367 -18.67 -0.84 5.86
CA SER A 367 -19.08 -2.21 6.18
C SER A 367 -19.62 -2.83 4.90
N GLY A 368 -18.87 -3.76 4.31
CA GLY A 368 -19.28 -4.36 3.03
C GLY A 368 -20.61 -5.10 3.13
N SER A 369 -21.28 -5.16 1.98
CA SER A 369 -22.56 -5.84 1.74
C SER A 369 -22.42 -7.34 1.64
#